data_AF-A0A1Z2XLQ9-F1
#
_entry.id   AF-A0A1Z2XLQ9-F1
#
_cell.length_a   1.000
_cell.length_b   1.000
_cell.length_c   1.000
_cell.angle_alpha   90.00
_cell.angle_beta   90.00
_cell.angle_gamma   90.00
#
_symmetry.space_group_name_H-M   'P 1'
#
loop_
_entity.id
_entity.type
_entity.pdbx_description
1 polymer ?
#
loop_
_entity_poly.entity_id
_entity_poly.type
_entity_poly.pdbx_seq_one_letter_code
_entity_poly.pdbx_strand_id
1 'polypeptide(L)'
;MEGIKIERILDFLNDIKHKGGRFFIEAEGKPGAMNKFIDEYNRKHTPAITINSEGIIVLKDDANKWALELRLYVPIAPPADIAHLFGGNRIYKTEYSYRLNDNSIIRELFNNNCKIGLN
;
A
#
# COMPACT_ATOMS: atom_id res chain seq x y z
N MET A 1 7.85 1.78 20.16
CA MET A 1 8.77 2.00 19.03
C MET A 1 8.10 1.77 17.68
N GLU A 2 7.30 0.71 17.48
CA GLU A 2 6.51 0.55 16.24
C GLU A 2 5.36 1.56 16.11
N GLY A 3 4.61 1.84 17.19
CA GLY A 3 3.54 2.85 17.18
C GLY A 3 4.00 4.28 16.81
N ILE A 4 5.23 4.65 17.15
CA ILE A 4 5.79 5.95 16.74
C ILE A 4 6.03 5.98 15.22
N LYS A 5 6.37 4.85 14.59
CA LYS A 5 6.63 4.80 13.14
C LYS A 5 5.36 4.95 12.33
N ILE A 6 4.24 4.34 12.75
CA ILE A 6 2.98 4.45 12.01
C ILE A 6 2.43 5.88 12.05
N GLU A 7 2.50 6.55 13.20
CA GLU A 7 2.05 7.94 13.34
C GLU A 7 2.79 8.87 12.38
N ARG A 8 4.12 8.74 12.28
CA ARG A 8 4.94 9.53 11.36
C ARG A 8 4.62 9.26 9.89
N ILE A 9 4.27 8.01 9.53
CA ILE A 9 3.81 7.69 8.18
C ILE A 9 2.45 8.34 7.92
N LEU A 10 1.50 8.25 8.87
CA LEU A 10 0.18 8.85 8.74
C LEU A 10 0.25 10.38 8.61
N ASP A 11 1.09 11.04 9.41
CA ASP A 11 1.37 12.47 9.30
C ASP A 11 1.82 12.83 7.88
N PHE A 12 2.81 12.09 7.37
CA PHE A 12 3.33 12.30 6.03
C PHE A 12 2.28 12.08 4.92
N LEU A 13 1.47 11.03 5.04
CA LEU A 13 0.39 10.75 4.09
C LEU A 13 -0.72 11.81 4.14
N ASN A 14 -1.02 12.32 5.33
CA ASN A 14 -1.95 13.43 5.52
C ASN A 14 -1.39 14.73 4.91
N ASP A 15 -0.10 15.03 5.07
CA ASP A 15 0.53 16.20 4.45
C ASP A 15 0.45 16.17 2.93
N ILE A 16 0.63 14.99 2.31
CA ILE A 16 0.43 14.79 0.87
C ILE A 16 -1.00 15.20 0.48
N LYS A 17 -2.01 14.69 1.20
CA LYS A 17 -3.43 14.97 0.95
C LYS A 17 -3.78 16.45 1.13
N HIS A 18 -3.31 17.07 2.21
CA HIS A 18 -3.58 18.49 2.49
C HIS A 18 -3.01 19.43 1.41
N LYS A 19 -1.93 19.02 0.74
CA LYS A 19 -1.34 19.75 -0.40
C LYS A 19 -1.99 19.42 -1.74
N GLY A 20 -3.11 18.69 -1.74
CA GLY A 20 -3.81 18.25 -2.95
C GLY A 20 -3.15 17.09 -3.69
N GLY A 21 -2.10 16.51 -3.10
CA GLY A 21 -1.45 15.30 -3.60
C GLY A 21 -2.26 14.05 -3.29
N ARG A 22 -1.85 12.94 -3.90
CA ARG A 22 -2.45 11.62 -3.68
C ARG A 22 -1.36 10.60 -3.48
N PHE A 23 -1.72 9.47 -2.89
CA PHE A 23 -0.84 8.30 -2.80
C PHE A 23 -1.63 7.05 -3.19
N PHE A 24 -0.93 5.95 -3.44
CA PHE A 24 -1.54 4.75 -3.98
C PHE A 24 -1.12 3.52 -3.19
N ILE A 25 -2.07 2.63 -2.89
CA ILE A 25 -1.77 1.34 -2.26
C ILE A 25 -2.15 0.20 -3.21
N GLU A 26 -1.22 -0.72 -3.42
CA GLU A 26 -1.36 -1.89 -4.26
C GLU A 26 -1.27 -3.17 -3.43
N ALA A 27 -2.01 -4.19 -3.84
CA ALA A 27 -1.84 -5.56 -3.44
C ALA A 27 -1.56 -6.41 -4.67
N GLU A 28 -0.44 -7.14 -4.65
CA GLU A 28 -0.04 -8.05 -5.70
C GLU A 28 0.11 -9.47 -5.14
N GLY A 29 -0.42 -10.47 -5.85
CA GLY A 29 -0.27 -11.87 -5.43
C GLY A 29 -0.93 -12.86 -6.35
N LYS A 30 -0.70 -14.14 -6.10
CA LYS A 30 -1.39 -15.25 -6.79
C LYS A 30 -2.87 -15.31 -6.41
N PRO A 31 -3.74 -15.92 -7.24
CA PRO A 31 -5.19 -15.97 -7.01
C PRO A 31 -5.57 -16.45 -5.60
N GLY A 32 -4.95 -17.54 -5.10
CA GLY A 32 -5.24 -18.07 -3.77
C GLY A 32 -4.91 -17.09 -2.63
N ALA A 33 -3.75 -16.43 -2.70
CA ALA A 33 -3.35 -15.42 -1.71
C ALA A 33 -4.22 -14.16 -1.81
N MET A 34 -4.60 -13.76 -3.03
CA MET A 34 -5.42 -12.59 -3.28
C MET A 34 -6.85 -12.77 -2.78
N ASN A 35 -7.47 -13.94 -3.02
CA ASN A 35 -8.81 -14.25 -2.52
C ASN A 35 -8.84 -14.17 -0.99
N LYS A 36 -7.87 -14.80 -0.32
CA LYS A 36 -7.74 -14.73 1.14
C LYS A 36 -7.59 -13.28 1.64
N PHE A 37 -6.76 -12.48 0.96
CA PHE A 37 -6.57 -11.08 1.30
C PHE A 37 -7.86 -10.26 1.15
N ILE A 38 -8.57 -10.41 0.02
CA ILE A 38 -9.83 -9.71 -0.24
C ILE A 38 -10.88 -10.06 0.84
N ASP A 39 -11.01 -11.35 1.17
CA ASP A 39 -11.94 -11.80 2.22
C ASP A 39 -11.59 -11.27 3.61
N GLU A 40 -10.29 -11.20 3.93
CA GLU A 40 -9.81 -10.57 5.17
C GLU A 40 -10.07 -9.06 5.20
N TYR A 41 -9.77 -8.38 4.10
CA TYR A 41 -9.93 -6.94 3.98
C TYR A 41 -11.41 -6.53 4.11
N ASN A 42 -12.29 -7.17 3.33
CA ASN A 42 -13.71 -6.85 3.28
C ASN A 42 -14.47 -7.13 4.58
N ARG A 43 -13.94 -8.00 5.44
CA ARG A 43 -14.51 -8.23 6.79
C ARG A 43 -14.25 -7.09 7.76
N LYS A 44 -13.22 -6.27 7.51
CA LYS A 44 -12.74 -5.26 8.47
C LYS A 44 -12.81 -3.83 7.95
N HIS A 45 -12.77 -3.66 6.64
CA HIS A 45 -12.57 -2.36 6.01
C HIS A 45 -13.64 -2.09 4.96
N THR A 46 -13.94 -0.80 4.77
CA THR A 46 -14.86 -0.31 3.75
C THR A 46 -14.14 0.77 2.91
N PRO A 47 -14.47 0.93 1.61
CA PRO A 47 -15.38 0.09 0.84
C PRO A 47 -14.80 -1.31 0.60
N ALA A 48 -15.69 -2.27 0.35
CA ALA A 48 -15.27 -3.61 -0.06
C ALA A 48 -14.55 -3.56 -1.41
N ILE A 49 -13.54 -4.41 -1.57
CA ILE A 49 -12.75 -4.57 -2.78
C ILE A 49 -13.04 -5.91 -3.45
N THR A 50 -12.74 -6.00 -4.73
CA THR A 50 -12.88 -7.21 -5.55
C THR A 50 -11.59 -7.43 -6.33
N ILE A 51 -11.51 -8.54 -7.05
CA ILE A 51 -10.37 -8.83 -7.94
C ILE A 51 -10.16 -7.77 -9.04
N ASN A 52 -11.20 -6.99 -9.34
CA ASN A 52 -11.19 -5.92 -10.35
C ASN A 52 -11.00 -4.52 -9.74
N SER A 53 -10.83 -4.42 -8.42
CA SER A 53 -10.62 -3.13 -7.76
C SER A 53 -9.28 -2.53 -8.16
N GLU A 54 -9.25 -1.20 -8.26
CA GLU A 54 -8.02 -0.46 -8.50
C GLU A 54 -6.98 -0.82 -7.43
N GLY A 55 -5.75 -1.17 -7.86
CA GLY A 55 -4.67 -1.58 -6.97
C GLY A 55 -4.63 -3.07 -6.66
N ILE A 56 -5.52 -3.88 -7.22
CA ILE A 56 -5.40 -5.35 -7.17
C ILE A 56 -4.67 -5.86 -8.41
N ILE A 57 -3.53 -6.52 -8.20
CA ILE A 57 -2.73 -7.14 -9.26
C ILE A 57 -2.68 -8.65 -9.02
N VAL A 58 -3.39 -9.40 -9.86
CA VAL A 58 -3.39 -10.86 -9.79
C VAL A 58 -2.31 -11.40 -10.71
N LEU A 59 -1.37 -12.13 -10.12
CA LEU A 59 -0.33 -12.83 -10.88
C LEU A 59 -0.88 -14.12 -11.48
N LYS A 60 -0.24 -14.58 -12.55
CA LYS A 60 -0.48 -15.93 -13.08
C LYS A 60 -0.02 -16.99 -12.06
N ASP A 61 -0.64 -18.17 -12.09
CA ASP A 61 -0.35 -19.26 -11.14
C ASP A 61 1.10 -19.77 -11.21
N ASP A 62 1.73 -19.66 -12.38
CA ASP A 62 3.11 -20.04 -12.68
C ASP A 62 4.14 -18.97 -12.28
N ALA A 63 3.71 -17.80 -11.78
CA ALA A 63 4.63 -16.77 -11.32
C ALA A 63 5.53 -17.31 -10.19
N ASN A 64 6.81 -16.96 -10.21
CA ASN A 64 7.76 -17.29 -9.14
C ASN A 64 7.59 -16.36 -7.92
N LYS A 65 6.39 -16.37 -7.34
CA LYS A 65 6.02 -15.66 -6.11
C LYS A 65 5.08 -16.51 -5.27
N TRP A 66 5.32 -16.51 -3.96
CA TRP A 66 4.58 -17.36 -3.02
C TRP A 66 3.62 -16.57 -2.12
N ALA A 67 3.90 -15.29 -1.89
CA ALA A 67 3.17 -14.48 -0.92
C ALA A 67 2.47 -13.27 -1.57
N LEU A 68 1.50 -12.73 -0.84
CA LEU A 68 0.94 -11.41 -1.10
C LEU A 68 1.99 -10.33 -0.79
N GLU A 69 2.15 -9.37 -1.68
CA GLU A 69 2.94 -8.16 -1.45
C GLU A 69 2.03 -6.94 -1.46
N LEU A 70 2.13 -6.13 -0.41
CA LEU A 70 1.49 -4.83 -0.32
C LEU A 70 2.54 -3.75 -0.62
N ARG A 71 2.14 -2.73 -1.37
CA ARG A 71 3.02 -1.60 -1.71
C ARG A 71 2.29 -0.29 -1.56
N LEU A 72 2.90 0.64 -0.84
CA LEU A 72 2.49 2.04 -0.75
C LEU A 72 3.38 2.86 -1.67
N TYR A 73 2.81 3.65 -2.56
CA TYR A 73 3.49 4.53 -3.49
C TYR A 73 3.20 6.00 -3.17
N VAL A 74 4.24 6.82 -3.08
CA VAL A 74 4.13 8.26 -2.76
C VAL A 74 4.89 9.13 -3.78
N PRO A 75 4.38 10.34 -4.10
CA PRO A 75 4.93 11.17 -5.18
C PRO A 75 6.15 11.98 -4.75
N ILE A 76 6.30 12.23 -3.45
CA ILE A 76 7.35 13.08 -2.88
C ILE A 76 8.24 12.31 -1.92
N ALA A 77 9.44 12.84 -1.69
CA ALA A 77 10.39 12.22 -0.78
C ALA A 77 9.80 12.11 0.63
N PRO A 78 9.92 10.94 1.29
CA PRO A 78 9.53 10.79 2.68
C PRO A 78 10.46 11.62 3.61
N PRO A 79 9.94 12.08 4.76
CA PRO A 79 10.73 12.70 5.82
C PRO A 79 11.92 11.84 6.27
N ALA A 80 13.03 12.47 6.67
CA ALA A 80 14.30 11.79 6.94
C ALA A 80 14.21 10.69 8.01
N ASP A 81 13.35 10.86 9.01
CA ASP A 81 13.09 9.91 10.10
C ASP A 81 12.40 8.62 9.62
N ILE A 82 11.64 8.67 8.52
CA ILE A 82 10.97 7.50 7.93
C ILE A 82 11.51 7.12 6.54
N ALA A 83 12.44 7.88 5.98
CA ALA A 83 12.92 7.69 4.61
C ALA A 83 13.55 6.31 4.36
N HIS A 84 14.19 5.73 5.37
CA HIS A 84 14.79 4.39 5.29
C HIS A 84 13.77 3.26 5.06
N LEU A 85 12.48 3.51 5.30
CA LEU A 85 11.39 2.55 5.05
C LEU A 85 10.95 2.54 3.57
N PHE A 86 11.40 3.53 2.79
CA PHE A 86 11.02 3.70 1.40
C PHE A 86 12.20 3.43 0.47
N GLY A 87 11.93 2.68 -0.59
CA GLY A 87 12.83 2.57 -1.74
C GLY A 87 12.41 3.51 -2.87
N GLY A 88 13.34 3.76 -3.79
CA GLY A 88 12.99 4.44 -5.04
C GLY A 88 12.07 3.59 -5.91
N ASN A 89 11.17 4.25 -6.62
CA ASN A 89 10.28 3.63 -7.59
C ASN A 89 10.53 4.25 -8.98
N ARG A 90 10.94 3.41 -9.95
CA ARG A 90 11.36 3.87 -11.28
C ARG A 90 10.58 3.23 -12.43
N ILE A 91 9.80 2.19 -12.16
CA ILE A 91 9.29 1.28 -13.19
C ILE A 91 7.77 1.23 -13.18
N TYR A 92 7.16 1.12 -12.01
CA TYR A 92 5.71 0.97 -11.86
C TYR A 92 5.13 2.30 -11.42
N LYS A 93 3.96 2.71 -11.94
CA LYS A 93 3.27 3.94 -11.49
C LYS A 93 4.24 5.14 -11.35
N THR A 94 4.89 5.52 -12.45
CA THR A 94 6.02 6.45 -12.48
C THR A 94 5.69 7.86 -11.97
N GLU A 95 4.40 8.17 -11.82
CA GLU A 95 3.91 9.35 -11.11
C GLU A 95 4.24 9.34 -9.59
N TYR A 96 4.60 8.18 -9.03
CA TYR A 96 5.05 8.03 -7.65
C TYR A 96 6.53 7.65 -7.60
N SER A 97 7.37 8.54 -7.06
CA SER A 97 8.83 8.35 -7.07
C SER A 97 9.36 7.44 -5.97
N TYR A 98 8.57 7.13 -4.94
CA TYR A 98 9.00 6.35 -3.78
C TYR A 98 7.97 5.27 -3.44
N ARG A 99 8.44 4.14 -2.88
CA ARG A 99 7.58 3.05 -2.44
C ARG A 99 8.01 2.45 -1.11
N LEU A 100 7.03 2.02 -0.31
CA LEU A 100 7.22 1.22 0.90
C LEU A 100 6.59 -0.16 0.65
N ASN A 101 7.33 -1.23 0.94
CA ASN A 101 6.96 -2.61 0.65
C ASN A 101 6.92 -3.47 1.93
N ASP A 102 6.20 -3.02 2.95
CA ASP A 102 6.06 -3.71 4.23
C ASP A 102 4.59 -4.04 4.49
N ASN A 103 4.27 -5.34 4.46
CA ASN A 103 2.90 -5.82 4.64
C ASN A 103 2.33 -5.50 6.03
N SER A 104 3.15 -5.47 7.07
CA SER A 104 2.70 -5.20 8.43
C SER A 104 2.28 -3.75 8.56
N ILE A 105 3.16 -2.83 8.13
CA ILE A 105 2.89 -1.39 8.13
C ILE A 105 1.65 -1.08 7.29
N ILE A 106 1.55 -1.61 6.08
CA ILE A 106 0.42 -1.28 5.19
C ILE A 106 -0.91 -1.83 5.72
N ARG A 107 -0.91 -3.01 6.36
CA ARG A 107 -2.11 -3.50 7.05
C ARG A 107 -2.53 -2.59 8.20
N GLU A 108 -1.58 -1.99 8.91
CA GLU A 108 -1.88 -1.00 9.94
C GLU A 108 -2.45 0.30 9.36
N LEU A 109 -2.01 0.71 8.16
CA LEU A 109 -2.61 1.85 7.45
C LEU A 109 -4.09 1.63 7.12
N PHE A 110 -4.52 0.40 6.80
CA PHE A 110 -5.93 0.08 6.59
C PHE A 110 -6.78 0.26 7.85
N ASN A 111 -6.21 0.00 9.04
CA ASN A 111 -6.86 0.31 10.32
C ASN A 111 -6.99 1.83 10.57
N ASN A 112 -6.24 2.65 9.82
CA ASN A 112 -6.19 4.10 9.92
C ASN A 112 -6.80 4.78 8.67
N ASN A 113 -7.85 4.20 8.10
CA ASN A 113 -8.66 4.75 7.00
C ASN A 113 -7.93 4.92 5.65
N CYS A 114 -6.74 4.36 5.47
CA CYS A 114 -6.19 4.16 4.13
C CYS A 114 -6.89 2.98 3.46
N LYS A 115 -6.91 2.96 2.13
CA LYS A 115 -7.58 1.91 1.34
C LYS A 115 -6.71 1.41 0.20
N ILE A 116 -7.03 0.24 -0.34
CA ILE A 116 -6.48 -0.22 -1.62
C ILE A 116 -6.88 0.76 -2.74
N GLY A 117 -5.95 1.00 -3.67
CA GLY A 117 -6.09 1.93 -4.79
C GLY A 117 -5.68 3.36 -4.42
N LEU A 118 -6.28 4.33 -5.10
CA LEU A 118 -5.99 5.76 -4.91
C LEU A 118 -6.56 6.30 -3.58
N ASN A 119 -5.71 7.02 -2.85
CA ASN A 119 -6.03 7.66 -1.57
C ASN A 119 -5.89 9.18 -1.62
#